data_AF-A0A538CUH0-F1
#
_entry.id   AF-A0A538CUH0-F1
#
_cell.length_a   1.000
_cell.length_b   1.000
_cell.length_c   1.000
_cell.angle_alpha   90.00
_cell.angle_beta   90.00
_cell.angle_gamma   90.00
#
_symmetry.space_group_name_H-M   'P 1'
#
loop_
_entity.id
_entity.type
_entity.pdbx_description
1 polymer ?
#
loop_
_entity_poly.entity_id
_entity_poly.type
_entity_poly.pdbx_seq_one_letter_code
_entity_poly.pdbx_strand_id
1 'polypeptide(L)'
;MSNAVMRHDRFLAWVGALALAVNLVAAWIALVAERGHPHEFHTYWAALFWTTTQMLTVSSQLPNPSSTAAHILDVFLELLSITIVTSIAGSWAAFFHHRRHMANAAPSAENGPRPSGAGAQP
;
A
#
# COMPACT_ATOMS: atom_id res chain seq x y z
N MET A 1 1.28 19.03 13.90
CA MET A 1 1.00 18.40 12.59
C MET A 1 2.20 17.63 12.01
N SER A 2 3.46 18.03 12.26
CA SER A 2 4.67 17.34 11.75
C SER A 2 4.77 15.84 12.10
N ASN A 3 4.48 15.45 13.36
CA ASN A 3 4.64 14.06 13.81
C ASN A 3 3.68 13.06 13.14
N ALA A 4 2.47 13.46 12.75
CA ALA A 4 1.50 12.55 12.12
C ALA A 4 1.86 12.27 10.66
N VAL A 5 2.31 13.29 9.93
CA VAL A 5 2.77 13.15 8.54
C VAL A 5 4.04 12.30 8.47
N MET A 6 5.03 12.58 9.34
CA MET A 6 6.25 11.75 9.41
C MET A 6 5.95 10.29 9.76
N ARG A 7 4.92 10.02 10.58
CA ARG A 7 4.50 8.63 10.89
C ARG A 7 3.84 7.95 9.70
N HIS A 8 3.05 8.67 8.91
CA HIS A 8 2.41 8.15 7.70
C HIS A 8 3.44 7.84 6.61
N ASP A 9 4.35 8.78 6.34
CA ASP A 9 5.40 8.59 5.31
C ASP A 9 6.33 7.44 5.66
N ARG A 10 6.72 7.32 6.94
CA ARG A 10 7.54 6.19 7.43
C ARG A 10 6.81 4.86 7.32
N PHE A 11 5.51 4.83 7.60
CA PHE A 11 4.70 3.62 7.45
C PHE A 11 4.65 3.19 5.98
N LEU A 12 4.32 4.10 5.06
CA LEU A 12 4.28 3.81 3.63
C LEU A 12 5.64 3.37 3.10
N ALA A 13 6.73 4.05 3.50
CA ALA A 13 8.08 3.67 3.11
C ALA A 13 8.45 2.27 3.62
N TRP A 14 8.09 1.95 4.86
CA TRP A 14 8.38 0.63 5.45
C TRP A 14 7.56 -0.48 4.76
N VAL A 15 6.27 -0.28 4.55
CA VAL A 15 5.40 -1.24 3.85
C VAL A 15 5.86 -1.43 2.40
N GLY A 16 6.21 -0.35 1.71
CA GLY A 16 6.75 -0.41 0.35
C GLY A 16 8.09 -1.16 0.28
N ALA A 17 8.98 -0.92 1.24
CA ALA A 17 10.25 -1.63 1.32
C ALA A 17 10.06 -3.14 1.63
N LEU A 18 9.13 -3.47 2.53
CA LEU A 18 8.75 -4.85 2.81
C LEU A 18 8.18 -5.53 1.55
N ALA A 19 7.25 -4.88 0.86
CA ALA A 19 6.66 -5.39 -0.37
C ALA A 19 7.73 -5.65 -1.44
N LEU A 20 8.65 -4.70 -1.64
CA LEU A 20 9.76 -4.86 -2.57
C LEU A 20 10.67 -6.02 -2.19
N ALA A 21 11.05 -6.14 -0.92
CA ALA A 21 11.89 -7.23 -0.44
C ALA A 21 11.22 -8.60 -0.64
N VAL A 22 9.94 -8.72 -0.27
CA VAL A 22 9.16 -9.94 -0.48
C VAL A 22 9.09 -10.28 -1.96
N ASN A 23 8.80 -9.31 -2.83
CA ASN A 23 8.70 -9.54 -4.27
C ASN A 23 10.00 -10.12 -4.85
N LEU A 24 11.15 -9.51 -4.51
CA LEU A 24 12.46 -9.94 -4.99
C LEU A 24 12.82 -11.36 -4.53
N VAL A 25 12.53 -11.69 -3.27
CA VAL A 25 12.76 -13.02 -2.70
C VAL A 25 11.80 -14.05 -3.30
N ALA A 26 10.52 -13.71 -3.40
CA ALA A 26 9.50 -14.58 -3.98
C ALA A 26 9.78 -14.90 -5.44
N ALA A 27 10.24 -13.93 -6.24
CA ALA A 27 10.66 -14.15 -7.62
C ALA A 27 11.77 -15.20 -7.72
N TRP A 28 12.73 -15.17 -6.78
CA TRP A 28 13.80 -16.16 -6.73
C TRP A 28 13.27 -17.54 -6.36
N ILE A 29 12.39 -17.62 -5.35
CA ILE A 29 11.75 -18.88 -4.95
C ILE A 29 10.93 -19.46 -6.09
N ALA A 30 10.12 -18.65 -6.78
CA ALA A 30 9.32 -19.07 -7.94
C ALA A 30 10.22 -19.58 -9.08
N LEU A 31 11.31 -18.88 -9.39
CA LEU A 31 12.27 -19.29 -10.41
C LEU A 31 12.86 -20.68 -10.12
N VAL A 32 13.22 -20.96 -8.87
CA VAL A 32 13.81 -22.25 -8.47
C VAL A 32 12.74 -23.34 -8.38
N ALA A 33 11.57 -23.02 -7.82
CA ALA A 33 10.46 -23.96 -7.65
C ALA A 33 9.91 -24.47 -8.99
N GLU A 34 9.93 -23.64 -10.03
CA GLU A 34 9.39 -23.98 -11.35
C GLU A 34 10.43 -24.61 -12.29
N ARG A 35 11.67 -24.87 -11.83
CA ARG A 35 12.69 -25.52 -12.69
C ARG A 35 12.28 -26.94 -13.07
N GLY A 36 12.37 -27.25 -14.36
CA GLY A 36 12.03 -28.58 -14.89
C GLY A 36 10.52 -28.83 -15.06
N HIS A 37 9.70 -27.81 -14.84
CA HIS A 37 8.25 -27.88 -15.04
C HIS A 37 7.82 -27.31 -16.41
N PRO A 38 6.64 -27.69 -16.95
CA PRO A 38 6.18 -27.25 -18.26
C PRO A 38 6.13 -25.72 -18.47
N HIS A 39 5.85 -24.96 -17.40
CA HIS A 39 5.75 -23.50 -17.43
C HIS A 39 6.95 -22.81 -16.74
N GLU A 40 8.14 -23.40 -16.85
CA GLU A 40 9.36 -22.87 -16.26
C GLU A 40 9.63 -21.40 -16.64
N PHE A 41 10.03 -20.61 -15.64
CA PHE A 41 10.57 -19.29 -15.87
C PHE A 41 11.99 -19.37 -16.43
N HIS A 42 12.19 -19.01 -17.70
CA HIS A 42 13.52 -19.00 -18.31
C HIS A 42 14.45 -17.90 -17.77
N THR A 43 13.89 -16.85 -17.15
CA THR A 43 14.67 -15.75 -16.57
C THR A 43 14.11 -15.34 -15.22
N TYR A 44 14.97 -14.81 -14.35
CA TYR A 44 14.52 -14.19 -13.10
C TYR A 44 13.53 -13.05 -13.34
N TRP A 45 13.69 -12.29 -14.43
CA TRP A 45 12.77 -11.21 -14.78
C TRP A 45 11.36 -11.68 -15.11
N ALA A 46 11.21 -12.86 -15.73
CA ALA A 46 9.89 -13.45 -15.96
C ALA A 46 9.22 -13.85 -14.63
N ALA A 47 9.99 -14.46 -13.71
CA ALA A 47 9.50 -14.81 -12.38
C ALA A 47 9.18 -13.56 -11.54
N LEU A 48 9.99 -12.50 -11.64
CA LEU A 48 9.77 -11.23 -10.97
C LEU A 48 8.54 -10.52 -11.52
N PHE A 49 8.35 -10.53 -12.84
CA PHE A 49 7.13 -10.00 -13.45
C PHE A 49 5.90 -10.76 -12.95
N TRP A 50 5.93 -12.10 -12.95
CA TRP A 50 4.82 -12.91 -12.44
C TRP A 50 4.53 -12.67 -10.96
N THR A 51 5.54 -12.68 -10.08
CA THR A 51 5.33 -12.39 -8.64
C THR A 51 4.85 -10.96 -8.39
N THR A 52 5.29 -9.98 -9.20
CA THR A 52 4.79 -8.61 -9.13
C THR A 52 3.30 -8.53 -9.45
N THR A 53 2.81 -9.31 -10.42
CA THR A 53 1.38 -9.30 -10.75
C THR A 53 0.55 -9.89 -9.60
N GLN A 54 1.04 -10.94 -8.94
CA GLN A 54 0.39 -11.46 -7.72
C GLN A 54 0.39 -10.41 -6.60
N MET A 55 1.50 -9.69 -6.43
CA MET A 55 1.59 -8.63 -5.43
C MET A 55 0.71 -7.41 -5.71
N LEU A 56 0.39 -7.17 -6.97
CA LEU A 56 -0.54 -6.15 -7.41
C LEU A 56 -1.97 -6.68 -7.58
N THR A 57 -2.21 -7.97 -7.30
CA THR A 57 -3.50 -8.65 -7.46
C THR A 57 -4.07 -8.53 -8.88
N VAL A 58 -3.19 -8.46 -9.88
CA VAL A 58 -3.54 -8.45 -11.31
C VAL A 58 -3.06 -9.74 -11.95
N SER A 59 -3.66 -10.11 -13.07
CA SER A 59 -3.19 -11.27 -13.83
C SER A 59 -2.02 -10.88 -14.74
N SER A 60 -1.09 -11.82 -14.91
CA SER A 60 0.00 -11.71 -15.88
C SER A 60 -0.41 -12.32 -17.23
N GLN A 61 0.26 -11.93 -18.31
CA GLN A 61 0.13 -12.61 -19.61
C GLN A 61 0.96 -13.89 -19.73
N LEU A 62 1.80 -14.20 -18.73
CA LEU A 62 2.58 -15.43 -18.69
C LEU A 62 1.69 -16.61 -18.30
N PRO A 63 1.99 -17.82 -18.79
CA PRO A 63 1.37 -19.04 -18.26
C PRO A 63 1.58 -19.12 -16.75
N ASN A 64 0.55 -19.56 -16.03
CA ASN A 64 0.71 -19.75 -14.59
C ASN A 64 1.68 -20.90 -14.33
N PRO A 65 2.56 -20.78 -13.32
CA PRO A 65 3.44 -21.87 -12.93
C PRO A 65 2.59 -23.10 -12.56
N SER A 66 3.17 -24.26 -12.77
CA SER A 66 2.52 -25.57 -12.69
C SER A 66 3.01 -26.40 -11.50
N SER A 67 4.11 -26.01 -10.85
CA SER A 67 4.60 -26.68 -9.66
C SER A 67 3.69 -26.42 -8.45
N THR A 68 3.50 -27.44 -7.62
CA THR A 68 2.75 -27.30 -6.36
C THR A 68 3.39 -26.28 -5.43
N ALA A 69 4.73 -26.19 -5.42
CA ALA A 69 5.46 -25.22 -4.63
C ALA A 69 5.16 -23.77 -5.08
N ALA A 70 5.11 -23.51 -6.39
CA ALA A 70 4.74 -22.20 -6.91
C ALA A 70 3.29 -21.84 -6.61
N HIS A 71 2.35 -22.79 -6.64
CA HIS A 71 0.96 -22.53 -6.22
C HIS A 71 0.83 -22.17 -4.73
N ILE A 72 1.59 -22.83 -3.85
CA ILE A 72 1.60 -22.48 -2.42
C ILE A 72 2.17 -21.08 -2.21
N LEU A 73 3.27 -20.76 -2.92
CA LEU A 73 3.84 -19.42 -2.92
C LEU A 73 2.82 -18.38 -3.40
N ASP A 74 2.09 -18.67 -4.48
CA ASP A 74 1.06 -17.80 -5.05
C ASP A 74 0.01 -17.40 -4.01
N VAL A 75 -0.65 -18.39 -3.39
CA VAL A 75 -1.67 -18.16 -2.37
C VAL A 75 -1.13 -17.33 -1.19
N PHE A 76 0.10 -17.60 -0.76
CA PHE A 76 0.72 -16.83 0.32
C PHE A 76 0.96 -15.37 -0.10
N LEU A 77 1.45 -15.14 -1.31
CA LEU A 77 1.65 -13.80 -1.86
C LEU A 77 0.33 -13.05 -1.98
N GLU A 78 -0.72 -13.69 -2.50
CA GLU A 78 -2.05 -13.06 -2.64
C GLU A 78 -2.61 -12.59 -1.28
N LEU A 79 -2.56 -13.46 -0.25
CA LEU A 79 -3.02 -13.12 1.11
C LEU A 79 -2.25 -11.93 1.71
N LEU A 80 -0.93 -11.94 1.58
CA LEU A 80 -0.09 -10.84 2.02
C LEU A 80 -0.39 -9.55 1.25
N SER A 81 -0.60 -9.67 -0.05
CA SER A 81 -0.76 -8.54 -0.96
C SER A 81 -2.09 -7.83 -0.78
N ILE A 82 -3.18 -8.57 -0.58
CA ILE A 82 -4.46 -8.00 -0.16
C ILE A 82 -4.27 -7.17 1.11
N THR A 83 -3.53 -7.69 2.10
CA THR A 83 -3.28 -6.99 3.37
C THR A 83 -2.49 -5.69 3.15
N ILE A 84 -1.43 -5.74 2.35
CA ILE A 84 -0.59 -4.57 2.03
C ILE A 84 -1.39 -3.51 1.26
N VAL A 85 -2.04 -3.90 0.17
CA VAL A 85 -2.78 -2.98 -0.72
C VAL A 85 -3.94 -2.32 0.04
N THR A 86 -4.70 -3.10 0.80
CA THR A 86 -5.80 -2.56 1.62
C THR A 86 -5.31 -1.64 2.73
N SER A 87 -4.17 -1.95 3.37
CA SER A 87 -3.57 -1.08 4.39
C SER A 87 -3.11 0.26 3.81
N ILE A 88 -2.50 0.24 2.63
CA ILE A 88 -2.11 1.46 1.91
C ILE A 88 -3.36 2.27 1.56
N ALA A 89 -4.37 1.65 0.93
CA ALA A 89 -5.62 2.32 0.57
C ALA A 89 -6.33 2.92 1.80
N GLY A 90 -6.43 2.16 2.89
CA GLY A 90 -7.02 2.61 4.15
C GLY A 90 -6.24 3.77 4.79
N SER A 91 -4.90 3.75 4.72
CA SER A 91 -4.07 4.84 5.22
C SER A 91 -4.31 6.16 4.45
N TRP A 92 -4.48 6.08 3.13
CA TRP A 92 -4.85 7.23 2.30
C TRP A 92 -6.27 7.72 2.62
N ALA A 93 -7.24 6.82 2.75
CA ALA A 93 -8.61 7.17 3.12
C ALA A 93 -8.66 7.93 4.46
N ALA A 94 -7.92 7.45 5.47
CA ALA A 94 -7.83 8.10 6.78
C ALA A 94 -7.17 9.49 6.69
N PHE A 95 -6.13 9.63 5.87
CA PHE A 95 -5.45 10.91 5.65
C PHE A 95 -6.36 11.97 5.01
N PHE A 96 -7.07 11.61 3.94
CA PHE A 96 -8.02 12.53 3.30
C PHE A 96 -9.22 12.83 4.21
N HIS A 97 -9.69 11.84 4.97
CA HIS A 97 -10.73 12.02 5.98
C HIS A 97 -10.32 13.03 7.05
N HIS A 98 -9.08 13.00 7.52
CA HIS A 98 -8.59 13.97 8.50
C HIS A 98 -8.53 15.39 7.91
N ARG A 99 -8.04 15.54 6.67
CA ARG A 99 -7.94 16.85 6.00
C ARG A 99 -9.30 17.51 5.75
N ARG A 100 -10.32 16.74 5.31
CA ARG A 100 -11.67 17.29 5.09
C ARG A 100 -12.30 17.86 6.37
N HIS A 101 -12.08 17.21 7.52
CA HIS A 101 -12.61 17.69 8.80
C HIS A 101 -11.93 18.98 9.25
N MET A 102 -10.62 19.12 9.02
CA MET A 102 -9.91 20.38 9.32
C MET A 102 -10.37 21.55 8.43
N ALA A 103 -10.58 21.29 7.13
CA ALA A 103 -11.09 22.31 6.21
C ALA A 103 -12.50 22.79 6.59
N ASN A 104 -13.37 21.89 7.07
CA ASN A 104 -14.73 22.24 7.48
C ASN A 104 -14.82 22.90 8.87
N ALA A 105 -13.78 22.79 9.72
CA ALA A 105 -13.75 23.41 11.04
C ALA A 105 -13.24 24.86 11.03
N ALA A 106 -12.44 25.24 10.03
CA ALA A 106 -11.89 26.59 9.87
C ALA A 106 -12.94 27.72 9.68
N PRO A 107 -14.08 27.54 8.99
CA PRO A 107 -15.07 28.62 8.76
C PRO A 107 -15.85 29.04 10.01
N SER A 108 -15.91 28.19 11.06
CA SER A 108 -16.71 28.47 12.26
C SER A 108 -15.95 29.25 13.34
N ALA A 109 -14.62 29.27 13.31
CA ALA A 109 -13.82 30.00 14.30
C ALA A 109 -13.74 31.52 14.02
N GLU A 110 -13.96 31.94 12.77
CA GLU A 110 -13.93 33.36 12.37
C GLU A 110 -15.24 34.12 12.69
N ASN A 111 -16.34 33.40 12.91
CA ASN A 111 -17.68 33.98 13.20
C ASN A 111 -18.06 33.92 14.70
N GLY A 112 -17.08 33.83 15.61
CA GLY A 112 -17.32 33.93 17.06
C GLY A 112 -17.89 35.32 17.44
N PRO A 113 -18.67 35.44 18.54
CA PRO A 113 -19.31 36.70 18.91
C PRO A 113 -18.26 37.81 19.08
N ARG A 114 -18.39 38.90 18.30
CA ARG A 114 -17.56 40.09 18.49
C ARG A 114 -17.82 40.62 19.91
N PRO A 115 -16.79 40.99 20.70
CA PRO A 115 -17.00 41.63 21.98
C PRO A 115 -17.82 42.90 21.77
N SER A 116 -19.02 42.92 22.33
CA SER A 116 -19.90 44.08 22.39
C SER A 116 -19.12 45.25 22.98
N GLY A 117 -19.08 46.37 22.25
CA GLY A 117 -18.23 47.52 22.55
C GLY A 117 -18.20 47.91 24.02
N ALA A 118 -16.99 47.96 24.58
CA ALA A 118 -16.74 48.59 25.86
C ALA A 118 -17.01 50.10 25.73
N GLY A 119 -17.93 50.57 26.58
CA GLY A 119 -18.21 51.93 27.01
C GLY A 119 -17.54 53.09 26.27
N ALA A 120 -18.32 53.75 25.41
CA ALA A 120 -18.22 55.20 25.25
C ALA A 120 -19.31 55.84 26.11
N GLN A 121 -18.95 56.32 27.30
CA GLN A 121 -19.68 57.42 27.94
C GLN A 121 -18.65 58.43 28.47
N PRO A 122 -18.92 59.74 28.31
CA PRO A 122 -17.98 60.84 28.55
C PRO A 122 -17.63 61.06 30.02
#